data_AF-A0A7R9ZMJ5-F1
#
_entry.id   AF-A0A7R9ZMJ5-F1
#
_cell.length_a   1.000
_cell.length_b   1.000
_cell.length_c   1.000
_cell.angle_alpha   90.00
_cell.angle_beta   90.00
_cell.angle_gamma   90.00
#
_symmetry.space_group_name_H-M   'P 1'
#
loop_
_entity.id
_entity.type
_entity.pdbx_description
1 polymer ?
#
loop_
_entity_poly.entity_id
_entity_poly.type
_entity_poly.pdbx_seq_one_letter_code
_entity_poly.pdbx_strand_id
1 'polypeptide(L)'
;IQVNGHKYTTLRLESLNSLPGFVREKWYGINQLYQLRQMLQDLEDGNWSTYTARFNTMRKIILGGSRNGQTLSIAADYDTIVKFSPSIRKFLTEGLPAITTGTPRFPDFSQFDHPWYTKGYKSLENARTASHTNEAFVVPTRLSHVGEGGRVFEEGAKITGSDLTVAQYIEGFYLWNKLAVLGAHDATAIIDMDSGWFVYQSDEDPSPGATIKIYDAGAAFVYNNMGTSGDFPIELQAAMIGAVAKLDGPTPQADRAGHISMRRYFRKETDEQRRKIREDIMATTRAEMSDMLSRLSAWTSSRRIVITNSYFYSQQGTALELQKCSLKEFSC
;
A
#
# COMPACT_ATOMS: atom_id res chain seq x y z
N ILE A 1 -2.61 14.40 -7.12
CA ILE A 1 -2.92 14.83 -5.74
C ILE A 1 -4.33 15.42 -5.62
N GLN A 2 -4.74 16.41 -6.42
CA GLN A 2 -6.08 17.01 -6.29
C GLN A 2 -7.24 16.06 -6.65
N VAL A 3 -7.11 15.33 -7.77
CA VAL A 3 -8.16 14.43 -8.28
C VAL A 3 -8.16 13.09 -7.53
N ASN A 4 -7.04 12.38 -7.54
CA ASN A 4 -6.90 11.07 -6.87
C ASN A 4 -6.17 11.20 -5.53
N GLY A 5 -6.60 12.09 -4.65
CA GLY A 5 -5.88 12.40 -3.41
C GLY A 5 -5.80 11.23 -2.45
N HIS A 6 -6.83 10.39 -2.42
CA HIS A 6 -6.91 9.17 -1.61
C HIS A 6 -5.70 8.22 -1.84
N LYS A 7 -5.19 8.12 -3.07
CA LYS A 7 -3.99 7.32 -3.36
C LYS A 7 -2.75 7.84 -2.63
N TYR A 8 -2.66 9.16 -2.49
CA TYR A 8 -1.54 9.83 -1.83
C TYR A 8 -1.68 9.83 -0.31
N THR A 9 -2.90 9.86 0.24
CA THR A 9 -3.09 9.66 1.69
C THR A 9 -2.63 8.26 2.09
N THR A 10 -3.05 7.23 1.35
CA THR A 10 -2.62 5.84 1.56
C THR A 10 -1.11 5.66 1.37
N LEU A 11 -0.51 6.15 0.28
CA LEU A 11 0.95 6.08 0.09
C LEU A 11 1.72 6.78 1.23
N ARG A 12 1.21 7.92 1.70
CA ARG A 12 1.84 8.66 2.79
C ARG A 12 1.75 7.90 4.11
N LEU A 13 0.60 7.29 4.42
CA LEU A 13 0.43 6.42 5.59
C LEU A 13 1.37 5.21 5.53
N GLU A 14 1.38 4.49 4.41
CA GLU A 14 2.25 3.33 4.22
C GLU A 14 3.73 3.65 4.42
N SER A 15 4.15 4.85 4.01
CA SER A 15 5.55 5.29 4.05
C SER A 15 6.20 5.27 5.43
N LEU A 16 5.37 5.24 6.47
CA LEU A 16 5.80 5.31 7.86
C LEU A 16 5.59 3.97 8.60
N ASN A 17 4.98 3.00 7.91
CA ASN A 17 4.56 1.73 8.50
C ASN A 17 5.24 0.50 7.86
N SER A 18 5.80 0.63 6.65
CA SER A 18 6.54 -0.47 6.03
C SER A 18 7.68 0.02 5.14
N LEU A 19 8.74 -0.79 5.00
CA LEU A 19 9.84 -0.47 4.10
C LEU A 19 9.42 -0.41 2.62
N PRO A 20 8.57 -1.33 2.09
CA PRO A 20 8.02 -1.20 0.74
C PRO A 20 7.20 0.09 0.57
N GLY A 21 6.39 0.46 1.57
CA GLY A 21 5.63 1.71 1.58
C GLY A 21 6.55 2.94 1.52
N PHE A 22 7.61 2.95 2.33
CA PHE A 22 8.61 4.03 2.36
C PHE A 22 9.29 4.24 1.01
N VAL A 23 9.62 3.15 0.33
CA VAL A 23 10.22 3.20 -1.01
C VAL A 23 9.18 3.63 -2.05
N ARG A 24 7.95 3.10 -1.99
CA ARG A 24 6.85 3.48 -2.90
C ARG A 24 6.52 4.96 -2.83
N GLU A 25 6.52 5.56 -1.65
CA GLU A 25 6.21 6.98 -1.49
C GLU A 25 7.31 7.87 -2.12
N LYS A 26 8.57 7.44 -2.07
CA LYS A 26 9.68 8.10 -2.81
C LYS A 26 9.58 7.91 -4.33
N TRP A 27 8.97 6.83 -4.80
CA TRP A 27 8.83 6.53 -6.23
C TRP A 27 7.57 7.06 -6.88
N TYR A 28 6.47 7.21 -6.14
CA TYR A 28 5.15 7.51 -6.68
C TYR A 28 4.32 8.48 -5.82
N GLY A 29 4.82 8.86 -4.64
CA GLY A 29 4.09 9.61 -3.64
C GLY A 29 4.39 11.11 -3.64
N ILE A 30 4.15 11.74 -2.49
CA ILE A 30 4.34 13.19 -2.30
C ILE A 30 5.83 13.54 -2.28
N ASN A 31 6.67 12.74 -1.61
CA ASN A 31 8.11 12.98 -1.62
C ASN A 31 8.72 12.79 -3.03
N GLN A 32 8.13 11.95 -3.89
CA GLN A 32 8.55 11.89 -5.29
C GLN A 32 8.37 13.25 -5.97
N LEU A 33 7.19 13.88 -5.80
CA LEU A 33 6.94 15.22 -6.35
C LEU A 33 7.96 16.23 -5.83
N TYR A 34 8.34 16.13 -4.56
CA TYR A 34 9.34 17.00 -3.95
C TYR A 34 10.72 16.80 -4.58
N GLN A 35 11.14 15.54 -4.73
CA GLN A 35 12.41 15.17 -5.36
C GLN A 35 12.47 15.60 -6.83
N LEU A 36 11.37 15.46 -7.57
CA LEU A 36 11.31 15.86 -8.98
C LEU A 36 11.42 17.38 -9.16
N ARG A 37 10.81 18.16 -8.26
CA ARG A 37 10.92 19.62 -8.30
C ARG A 37 12.31 20.11 -7.90
N GLN A 38 12.91 19.52 -6.87
CA GLN A 38 14.30 19.81 -6.52
C GLN A 38 15.24 19.46 -7.68
N MET A 39 15.03 18.30 -8.32
CA MET A 39 15.79 17.91 -9.50
C MET A 39 15.65 18.91 -10.64
N LEU A 40 14.44 19.44 -10.89
CA LEU A 40 14.24 20.46 -11.92
C LEU A 40 15.04 21.73 -11.62
N GLN A 41 15.00 22.22 -10.37
CA GLN A 41 15.77 23.39 -9.94
C GLN A 41 17.28 23.17 -10.12
N ASP A 42 17.79 22.02 -9.67
CA ASP A 42 19.21 21.71 -9.82
C ASP A 42 19.66 21.69 -11.30
N LEU A 43 18.79 21.22 -12.21
CA LEU A 43 19.07 21.20 -13.65
C LEU A 43 19.05 22.60 -14.26
N GLU A 44 18.13 23.46 -13.83
CA GLU A 44 18.07 24.89 -14.21
C GLU A 44 19.33 25.64 -13.75
N ASP A 45 19.86 25.29 -12.58
CA ASP A 45 21.13 25.81 -12.04
C ASP A 45 22.38 25.22 -12.71
N GLY A 46 22.22 24.35 -13.72
CA GLY A 46 23.31 23.81 -14.53
C GLY A 46 23.95 22.52 -14.01
N ASN A 47 23.40 21.87 -12.96
CA ASN A 47 23.95 20.66 -12.36
C ASN A 47 23.73 19.37 -13.17
N TRP A 48 23.73 19.44 -14.50
CA TRP A 48 23.51 18.31 -15.41
C TRP A 48 24.47 17.16 -15.18
N SER A 49 25.75 17.46 -14.96
CA SER A 49 26.81 16.45 -14.80
C SER A 49 26.54 15.48 -13.65
N THR A 50 25.98 15.97 -12.54
CA THR A 50 25.65 15.17 -11.36
C THR A 50 24.53 14.18 -11.66
N TYR A 51 23.46 14.62 -12.32
CA TYR A 51 22.34 13.76 -12.69
C TYR A 51 22.71 12.77 -13.81
N THR A 52 23.49 13.19 -14.79
CA THR A 52 24.04 12.30 -15.82
C THR A 52 24.89 11.20 -15.19
N ALA A 53 25.77 11.54 -14.25
CA ALA A 53 26.57 10.55 -13.52
C ALA A 53 25.68 9.58 -12.71
N ARG A 54 24.65 10.10 -12.04
CA ARG A 54 23.68 9.29 -11.27
C ARG A 54 22.92 8.30 -12.14
N PHE A 55 22.35 8.76 -13.26
CA PHE A 55 21.62 7.88 -14.19
C PHE A 55 22.53 6.85 -14.85
N ASN A 56 23.75 7.24 -15.21
CA ASN A 56 24.73 6.29 -15.74
C ASN A 56 25.11 5.22 -14.72
N THR A 57 25.23 5.58 -13.43
CA THR A 57 25.45 4.62 -12.35
C THR A 57 24.25 3.69 -12.17
N MET A 58 23.02 4.21 -12.14
CA MET A 58 21.80 3.39 -12.07
C MET A 58 21.72 2.41 -13.25
N ARG A 59 21.94 2.89 -14.47
CA ARG A 59 21.98 2.06 -15.68
C ARG A 59 23.05 0.98 -15.56
N LYS A 60 24.27 1.30 -15.11
CA LYS A 60 25.34 0.32 -14.90
C LYS A 60 24.99 -0.72 -13.84
N ILE A 61 24.28 -0.36 -12.77
CA ILE A 61 23.86 -1.32 -11.74
C ILE A 61 22.78 -2.27 -12.29
N ILE A 62 21.76 -1.73 -12.96
CA ILE A 62 20.67 -2.52 -13.55
C ILE A 62 21.20 -3.44 -14.66
N LEU A 63 22.04 -2.91 -15.55
CA LEU A 63 22.63 -3.68 -16.65
C LEU A 63 23.83 -4.53 -16.21
N GLY A 64 24.49 -4.23 -15.09
CA GLY A 64 25.62 -5.01 -14.57
C GLY A 64 25.18 -6.33 -13.92
N GLY A 65 23.91 -6.41 -13.50
CA GLY A 65 23.26 -7.66 -13.04
C GLY A 65 22.53 -8.42 -14.16
N SER A 66 22.73 -8.07 -15.43
CA SER A 66 21.83 -8.40 -16.56
C SER A 66 21.74 -9.88 -16.97
N ARG A 67 22.22 -10.82 -16.18
CA ARG A 67 21.92 -12.26 -16.34
C ARG A 67 21.81 -12.97 -14.99
N ASN A 68 21.95 -12.25 -13.88
CA ASN A 68 22.06 -12.79 -12.55
C ASN A 68 20.93 -12.23 -11.68
N GLY A 69 19.99 -13.08 -11.26
CA GLY A 69 18.74 -12.64 -10.62
C GLY A 69 17.65 -12.17 -11.60
N GLN A 70 17.80 -12.46 -12.90
CA GLN A 70 16.76 -12.12 -13.87
C GLN A 70 15.57 -13.06 -13.79
N THR A 71 14.39 -12.50 -13.93
CA THR A 71 13.14 -13.26 -14.05
C THR A 71 12.35 -12.72 -15.23
N LEU A 72 11.87 -13.62 -16.08
CA LEU A 72 11.05 -13.28 -17.25
C LEU A 72 9.67 -13.90 -17.07
N SER A 73 8.63 -13.07 -17.07
CA SER A 73 7.23 -13.51 -17.15
C SER A 73 6.79 -13.49 -18.60
N ILE A 74 6.21 -14.58 -19.10
CA ILE A 74 5.57 -14.61 -20.42
C ILE A 74 4.16 -15.14 -20.24
N ALA A 75 3.18 -14.41 -20.78
CA ALA A 75 1.79 -14.83 -20.82
C ALA A 75 1.28 -14.67 -22.26
N ALA A 76 1.13 -15.80 -22.96
CA ALA A 76 0.59 -15.90 -24.31
C ALA A 76 0.11 -17.34 -24.54
N ASP A 77 -0.60 -17.58 -25.65
CA ASP A 77 -0.91 -18.93 -26.08
C ASP A 77 0.37 -19.72 -26.44
N TYR A 78 0.24 -21.05 -26.47
CA TYR A 78 1.36 -21.96 -26.69
C TYR A 78 2.10 -21.69 -28.01
N ASP A 79 1.37 -21.50 -29.10
CA ASP A 79 1.96 -21.32 -30.43
C ASP A 79 2.74 -20.01 -30.52
N THR A 80 2.23 -18.95 -29.91
CA THR A 80 2.94 -17.67 -29.76
C THR A 80 4.24 -17.84 -28.96
N ILE A 81 4.20 -18.55 -27.82
CA ILE A 81 5.40 -18.81 -27.01
C ILE A 81 6.44 -19.59 -27.84
N VAL A 82 6.04 -20.66 -28.53
CA VAL A 82 6.95 -21.45 -29.36
C VAL A 82 7.55 -20.60 -30.48
N LYS A 83 6.74 -19.80 -31.17
CA LYS A 83 7.18 -18.91 -32.26
C LYS A 83 8.22 -17.89 -31.80
N PHE A 84 8.04 -17.28 -30.63
CA PHE A 84 8.94 -16.23 -30.13
C PHE A 84 10.08 -16.74 -29.25
N SER A 85 10.05 -18.01 -28.81
CA SER A 85 11.08 -18.63 -27.99
C SER A 85 12.51 -18.45 -28.53
N PRO A 86 12.78 -18.58 -29.85
CA PRO A 86 14.11 -18.30 -30.40
C PRO A 86 14.56 -16.85 -30.19
N SER A 87 13.65 -15.89 -30.38
CA SER A 87 13.95 -14.45 -30.22
C SER A 87 14.17 -14.09 -28.75
N ILE A 88 13.35 -14.63 -27.85
CA ILE A 88 13.50 -14.47 -26.40
C ILE A 88 14.85 -15.05 -25.95
N ARG A 89 15.18 -16.27 -26.39
CA ARG A 89 16.47 -16.89 -26.09
C ARG A 89 17.62 -16.01 -26.55
N LYS A 90 17.59 -15.56 -27.80
CA LYS A 90 18.60 -14.65 -28.35
C LYS A 90 18.74 -13.38 -27.53
N PHE A 91 17.64 -12.74 -27.15
CA PHE A 91 17.67 -11.55 -26.31
C PHE A 91 18.35 -11.82 -24.96
N LEU A 92 18.00 -12.92 -24.28
CA LEU A 92 18.56 -13.28 -22.98
C LEU A 92 20.04 -13.69 -23.06
N THR A 93 20.47 -14.34 -24.15
CA THR A 93 21.84 -14.86 -24.30
C THR A 93 22.80 -13.90 -25.00
N GLU A 94 22.31 -12.98 -25.83
CA GLU A 94 23.13 -12.10 -26.67
C GLU A 94 22.77 -10.61 -26.50
N GLY A 95 21.51 -10.29 -26.26
CA GLY A 95 21.03 -8.90 -26.15
C GLY A 95 21.35 -8.21 -24.83
N LEU A 96 21.67 -8.98 -23.79
CA LEU A 96 21.99 -8.50 -22.46
C LEU A 96 23.49 -8.63 -22.16
N PRO A 97 24.11 -7.67 -21.44
CA PRO A 97 25.52 -7.75 -21.07
C PRO A 97 25.89 -9.11 -20.47
N ALA A 98 27.06 -9.64 -20.85
CA ALA A 98 27.53 -10.93 -20.40
C ALA A 98 28.02 -10.88 -18.95
N ILE A 99 27.81 -11.97 -18.19
CA ILE A 99 28.47 -12.17 -16.90
C ILE A 99 29.95 -12.40 -17.20
N THR A 100 30.81 -11.52 -16.71
CA THR A 100 32.26 -11.68 -16.74
C THR A 100 32.76 -12.24 -15.40
N THR A 101 34.01 -12.69 -15.33
CA THR A 101 34.65 -13.19 -14.10
C THR A 101 34.64 -12.20 -12.93
N GLY A 102 34.48 -10.90 -13.20
CA GLY A 102 34.32 -9.85 -12.17
C GLY A 102 32.87 -9.49 -11.83
N THR A 103 31.87 -10.14 -12.42
CA THR A 103 30.46 -9.86 -12.15
C THR A 103 30.05 -10.52 -10.82
N PRO A 104 29.59 -9.74 -9.81
CA PRO A 104 29.14 -10.31 -8.55
C PRO A 104 28.03 -11.34 -8.77
N ARG A 105 28.07 -12.46 -8.01
CA ARG A 105 26.92 -13.36 -7.98
C ARG A 105 25.73 -12.63 -7.36
N PHE A 106 24.55 -12.68 -7.97
CA PHE A 106 23.33 -12.15 -7.39
C PHE A 106 22.94 -13.09 -6.24
N PRO A 107 23.03 -12.64 -4.98
CA PRO A 107 22.69 -13.49 -3.85
C PRO A 107 21.21 -13.87 -3.91
N ASP A 108 20.88 -15.04 -3.36
CA ASP A 108 19.49 -15.35 -3.04
C ASP A 108 19.07 -14.48 -1.85
N PHE A 109 18.45 -13.33 -2.14
CA PHE A 109 17.97 -12.39 -1.11
C PHE A 109 16.78 -12.92 -0.31
N SER A 110 16.35 -14.18 -0.54
CA SER A 110 15.49 -14.87 0.41
C SER A 110 16.24 -15.51 1.58
N GLN A 111 17.58 -15.56 1.51
CA GLN A 111 18.44 -16.09 2.58
C GLN A 111 19.27 -15.00 3.27
N PHE A 112 19.47 -13.85 2.61
CA PHE A 112 20.29 -12.76 3.10
C PHE A 112 19.63 -11.41 2.83
N ASP A 113 19.79 -10.47 3.76
CA ASP A 113 19.33 -9.10 3.54
C ASP A 113 20.20 -8.38 2.50
N HIS A 114 19.55 -7.72 1.55
CA HIS A 114 20.27 -6.85 0.63
C HIS A 114 20.87 -5.65 1.40
N PRO A 115 22.10 -5.16 1.10
CA PRO A 115 22.70 -4.01 1.79
C PRO A 115 21.83 -2.73 1.88
N TRP A 116 20.99 -2.46 0.87
CA TRP A 116 19.99 -1.39 0.90
C TRP A 116 18.92 -1.60 1.98
N TYR A 117 18.56 -2.83 2.34
CA TYR A 117 17.53 -3.16 3.34
C TYR A 117 17.83 -2.49 4.68
N THR A 118 19.01 -2.74 5.26
CA THR A 118 19.43 -2.14 6.55
C THR A 118 19.45 -0.61 6.50
N LYS A 119 19.97 -0.03 5.41
CA LYS A 119 20.00 1.44 5.23
C LYS A 119 18.59 2.02 5.07
N GLY A 120 17.73 1.32 4.34
CA GLY A 120 16.35 1.68 4.10
C GLY A 120 15.54 1.65 5.39
N TYR A 121 15.67 0.58 6.17
CA TYR A 121 14.98 0.43 7.46
C TYR A 121 15.42 1.51 8.45
N LYS A 122 16.72 1.81 8.55
CA LYS A 122 17.21 2.93 9.36
C LYS A 122 16.62 4.27 8.90
N SER A 123 16.49 4.48 7.59
CA SER A 123 15.90 5.71 7.04
C SER A 123 14.41 5.81 7.32
N LEU A 124 13.69 4.69 7.25
CA LEU A 124 12.28 4.58 7.67
C LEU A 124 12.14 4.91 9.15
N GLU A 125 12.96 4.32 10.01
CA GLU A 125 12.89 4.55 11.47
C GLU A 125 13.18 6.01 11.82
N ASN A 126 14.16 6.64 11.17
CA ASN A 126 14.41 8.06 11.29
C ASN A 126 13.20 8.90 10.84
N ALA A 127 12.55 8.54 9.73
CA ALA A 127 11.35 9.25 9.28
C ALA A 127 10.17 9.08 10.24
N ARG A 128 10.01 7.87 10.80
CA ARG A 128 8.96 7.51 11.76
C ARG A 128 9.11 8.26 13.09
N THR A 129 10.33 8.47 13.54
CA THR A 129 10.66 9.23 14.76
C THR A 129 10.67 10.75 14.56
N ALA A 130 11.00 11.22 13.36
CA ALA A 130 11.03 12.65 13.05
C ALA A 130 9.63 13.27 12.86
N SER A 131 8.66 12.46 12.43
CA SER A 131 7.28 12.91 12.19
C SER A 131 6.36 12.10 13.07
N HIS A 132 5.66 12.72 14.02
CA HIS A 132 4.65 12.08 14.88
C HIS A 132 3.25 12.68 14.70
N THR A 133 3.08 13.59 13.74
CA THR A 133 1.90 14.42 13.62
C THR A 133 0.99 13.94 12.49
N ASN A 134 -0.30 14.19 12.66
CA ASN A 134 -1.25 14.09 11.58
C ASN A 134 -0.97 15.20 10.56
N GLU A 135 -1.11 14.92 9.26
CA GLU A 135 -0.73 15.85 8.20
C GLU A 135 -1.94 16.30 7.39
N ALA A 136 -1.98 17.59 7.04
CA ALA A 136 -2.94 18.14 6.10
C ALA A 136 -2.25 18.83 4.92
N PHE A 137 -2.38 18.27 3.72
CA PHE A 137 -1.93 18.88 2.48
C PHE A 137 -3.02 19.78 1.91
N VAL A 138 -2.81 21.09 1.99
CA VAL A 138 -3.77 22.08 1.51
C VAL A 138 -3.56 22.33 0.00
N VAL A 139 -4.56 21.98 -0.79
CA VAL A 139 -4.57 22.11 -2.26
C VAL A 139 -5.86 22.79 -2.73
N PRO A 140 -5.90 23.43 -3.91
CA PRO A 140 -7.12 23.98 -4.46
C PRO A 140 -8.01 22.85 -5.01
N THR A 141 -8.78 22.24 -4.12
CA THR A 141 -9.79 21.21 -4.40
C THR A 141 -11.14 21.60 -3.79
N ARG A 142 -12.24 21.03 -4.27
CA ARG A 142 -13.56 21.20 -3.66
C ARG A 142 -13.82 20.16 -2.58
N LEU A 143 -13.45 18.92 -2.87
CA LEU A 143 -13.64 17.76 -2.01
C LEU A 143 -12.30 17.32 -1.44
N SER A 144 -12.36 16.67 -0.29
CA SER A 144 -11.18 16.24 0.45
C SER A 144 -10.93 14.75 0.24
N HIS A 145 -9.76 14.31 0.68
CA HIS A 145 -9.38 12.91 0.73
C HIS A 145 -8.84 12.64 2.12
N VAL A 146 -9.37 11.61 2.77
CA VAL A 146 -8.98 11.28 4.15
C VAL A 146 -8.37 9.90 4.16
N GLY A 147 -7.22 9.76 4.78
CA GLY A 147 -6.66 8.46 5.15
C GLY A 147 -6.40 8.43 6.64
N GLU A 148 -6.77 7.34 7.29
CA GLU A 148 -6.39 7.05 8.66
C GLU A 148 -5.90 5.62 8.77
N GLY A 149 -4.68 5.42 9.23
CA GLY A 149 -4.11 4.07 9.25
C GLY A 149 -2.81 3.98 10.01
N GLY A 150 -2.42 2.74 10.26
CA GLY A 150 -1.23 2.41 11.03
C GLY A 150 -1.01 0.91 11.11
N ARG A 151 0.13 0.53 11.65
CA ARG A 151 0.46 -0.87 11.91
C ARG A 151 -0.43 -1.45 13.02
N VAL A 152 -1.03 -2.61 12.75
CA VAL A 152 -1.88 -3.35 13.71
C VAL A 152 -1.35 -4.75 14.01
N PHE A 153 -0.43 -5.25 13.17
CA PHE A 153 0.31 -6.49 13.38
C PHE A 153 1.81 -6.22 13.44
N GLU A 154 2.45 -6.79 14.46
CA GLU A 154 3.90 -6.79 14.61
C GLU A 154 4.60 -7.70 13.58
N GLU A 155 5.92 -7.57 13.46
CA GLU A 155 6.68 -8.34 12.47
C GLU A 155 6.64 -9.82 12.85
N GLY A 156 6.29 -10.68 11.89
CA GLY A 156 6.10 -12.10 12.13
C GLY A 156 4.78 -12.47 12.81
N ALA A 157 3.93 -11.51 13.16
CA ALA A 157 2.58 -11.82 13.61
C ALA A 157 1.77 -12.45 12.47
N LYS A 158 0.95 -13.44 12.81
CA LYS A 158 0.12 -14.15 11.82
C LYS A 158 -1.13 -13.35 11.54
N ILE A 159 -1.33 -13.01 10.27
CA ILE A 159 -2.57 -12.43 9.74
C ILE A 159 -3.38 -13.56 9.09
N THR A 160 -4.68 -13.60 9.35
CA THR A 160 -5.59 -14.68 9.00
C THR A 160 -6.70 -14.21 8.07
N GLY A 161 -7.45 -15.16 7.51
CA GLY A 161 -8.67 -14.84 6.76
C GLY A 161 -9.72 -14.09 7.59
N SER A 162 -9.80 -14.34 8.89
CA SER A 162 -10.73 -13.66 9.81
C SER A 162 -10.48 -12.15 9.88
N ASP A 163 -9.23 -11.71 9.75
CA ASP A 163 -8.88 -10.28 9.72
C ASP A 163 -9.39 -9.60 8.44
N LEU A 164 -9.38 -10.32 7.31
CA LEU A 164 -9.96 -9.85 6.05
C LEU A 164 -11.49 -9.74 6.15
N THR A 165 -12.15 -10.65 6.87
CA THR A 165 -13.60 -10.56 7.15
C THR A 165 -13.93 -9.29 7.92
N VAL A 166 -13.14 -8.94 8.95
CA VAL A 166 -13.33 -7.70 9.72
C VAL A 166 -13.16 -6.47 8.82
N ALA A 167 -12.08 -6.40 8.04
CA ALA A 167 -11.86 -5.29 7.11
C ALA A 167 -13.01 -5.17 6.09
N GLN A 168 -13.48 -6.30 5.55
CA GLN A 168 -14.57 -6.31 4.59
C GLN A 168 -15.91 -5.90 5.20
N TYR A 169 -16.20 -6.27 6.46
CA TYR A 169 -17.42 -5.85 7.13
C TYR A 169 -17.42 -4.35 7.44
N ILE A 170 -16.26 -3.82 7.82
CA ILE A 170 -16.05 -2.39 7.99
C ILE A 170 -16.29 -1.67 6.65
N GLU A 171 -15.63 -2.09 5.57
CA GLU A 171 -15.77 -1.44 4.26
C GLU A 171 -17.20 -1.54 3.70
N GLY A 172 -17.66 -2.78 3.50
CA GLY A 172 -18.87 -3.08 2.73
C GLY A 172 -20.17 -2.81 3.47
N PHE A 173 -20.12 -2.60 4.78
CA PHE A 173 -21.32 -2.32 5.57
C PHE A 173 -21.19 -1.03 6.38
N TYR A 174 -20.19 -0.91 7.26
CA TYR A 174 -20.09 0.24 8.15
C TYR A 174 -19.79 1.54 7.41
N LEU A 175 -18.69 1.59 6.66
CA LEU A 175 -18.27 2.79 5.93
C LEU A 175 -19.28 3.16 4.84
N TRP A 176 -19.75 2.17 4.08
CA TRP A 176 -20.78 2.40 3.07
C TRP A 176 -22.01 3.11 3.66
N ASN A 177 -22.59 2.59 4.74
CA ASN A 177 -23.78 3.18 5.35
C ASN A 177 -23.53 4.55 6.00
N LYS A 178 -22.34 4.80 6.54
CA LYS A 178 -22.03 6.06 7.23
C LYS A 178 -21.56 7.17 6.29
N LEU A 179 -20.68 6.86 5.35
CA LEU A 179 -20.03 7.84 4.48
C LEU A 179 -20.83 8.15 3.21
N ALA A 180 -21.66 7.22 2.72
CA ALA A 180 -22.59 7.53 1.63
C ALA A 180 -23.59 8.62 2.06
N VAL A 181 -24.04 8.61 3.32
CA VAL A 181 -24.90 9.66 3.88
C VAL A 181 -24.19 11.01 3.97
N LEU A 182 -22.87 11.01 4.20
CA LEU A 182 -22.07 12.23 4.15
C LEU A 182 -21.77 12.70 2.73
N GLY A 183 -22.03 11.88 1.71
CA GLY A 183 -21.80 12.22 0.31
C GLY A 183 -20.36 12.00 -0.16
N ALA A 184 -19.55 11.18 0.54
CA ALA A 184 -18.27 10.74 0.01
C ALA A 184 -18.49 9.80 -1.19
N HIS A 185 -17.64 9.90 -2.22
CA HIS A 185 -17.79 9.09 -3.43
C HIS A 185 -17.40 7.63 -3.19
N ASP A 186 -16.30 7.41 -2.47
CA ASP A 186 -15.78 6.10 -2.16
C ASP A 186 -15.23 6.05 -0.73
N ALA A 187 -15.27 4.87 -0.14
CA ALA A 187 -14.69 4.59 1.17
C ALA A 187 -14.22 3.14 1.26
N THR A 188 -12.99 2.94 1.71
CA THR A 188 -12.37 1.61 1.78
C THR A 188 -11.74 1.35 3.13
N ALA A 189 -11.69 0.07 3.50
CA ALA A 189 -10.95 -0.42 4.65
C ALA A 189 -10.04 -1.57 4.20
N ILE A 190 -8.73 -1.38 4.31
CA ILE A 190 -7.74 -2.28 3.73
C ILE A 190 -6.81 -2.75 4.83
N ILE A 191 -6.60 -4.06 4.90
CA ILE A 191 -5.48 -4.67 5.62
C ILE A 191 -4.50 -5.23 4.60
N ASP A 192 -3.23 -4.89 4.75
CA ASP A 192 -2.17 -5.49 3.94
C ASP A 192 -1.60 -6.72 4.65
N MET A 193 -1.79 -7.88 4.04
CA MET A 193 -1.36 -9.17 4.60
C MET A 193 0.16 -9.34 4.67
N ASP A 194 0.94 -8.50 3.97
CA ASP A 194 2.40 -8.60 3.95
C ASP A 194 3.06 -7.75 5.04
N SER A 195 2.50 -6.58 5.32
CA SER A 195 3.08 -5.60 6.24
C SER A 195 2.26 -5.35 7.51
N GLY A 196 1.03 -5.87 7.59
CA GLY A 196 0.27 -5.87 8.84
C GLY A 196 -0.27 -4.51 9.26
N TRP A 197 -0.36 -3.57 8.33
CA TRP A 197 -1.01 -2.29 8.56
C TRP A 197 -2.45 -2.30 8.05
N PHE A 198 -3.25 -1.46 8.67
CA PHE A 198 -4.64 -1.25 8.33
C PHE A 198 -4.87 0.21 7.96
N VAL A 199 -5.78 0.46 7.02
CA VAL A 199 -6.17 1.82 6.61
C VAL A 199 -7.65 1.94 6.37
N TYR A 200 -8.20 3.04 6.87
CA TYR A 200 -9.42 3.66 6.42
C TYR A 200 -9.09 4.73 5.39
N GLN A 201 -9.87 4.79 4.31
CA GLN A 201 -9.69 5.80 3.26
C GLN A 201 -11.04 6.30 2.75
N SER A 202 -11.17 7.60 2.47
CA SER A 202 -12.28 8.18 1.73
C SER A 202 -11.78 9.00 0.54
N ASP A 203 -12.55 8.95 -0.54
CA ASP A 203 -12.32 9.70 -1.78
C ASP A 203 -13.46 10.69 -2.03
N GLU A 204 -13.09 11.86 -2.52
CA GLU A 204 -14.03 12.94 -2.84
C GLU A 204 -15.01 13.25 -1.69
N ASP A 205 -14.47 13.38 -0.49
CA ASP A 205 -15.20 13.52 0.78
C ASP A 205 -15.52 15.00 1.11
N PRO A 206 -16.79 15.37 1.27
CA PRO A 206 -17.18 16.74 1.65
C PRO A 206 -17.05 17.02 3.15
N SER A 207 -16.92 16.00 4.01
CA SER A 207 -17.01 16.13 5.47
C SER A 207 -15.87 15.42 6.25
N PRO A 208 -14.58 15.78 6.05
CA PRO A 208 -13.46 15.03 6.64
C PRO A 208 -13.48 14.91 8.17
N GLY A 209 -13.90 15.96 8.87
CA GLY A 209 -13.94 15.93 10.34
C GLY A 209 -15.00 14.97 10.90
N ALA A 210 -16.08 14.72 10.16
CA ALA A 210 -17.06 13.70 10.51
C ALA A 210 -16.55 12.30 10.14
N THR A 211 -15.88 12.18 8.99
CA THR A 211 -15.26 10.93 8.52
C THR A 211 -14.23 10.38 9.49
N ILE A 212 -13.34 11.22 10.04
CA ILE A 212 -12.36 10.81 11.06
C ILE A 212 -13.06 10.20 12.29
N LYS A 213 -14.15 10.81 12.77
CA LYS A 213 -14.93 10.27 13.90
C LYS A 213 -15.59 8.93 13.56
N ILE A 214 -15.98 8.73 12.30
CA ILE A 214 -16.52 7.47 11.81
C ILE A 214 -15.43 6.41 11.82
N TYR A 215 -14.21 6.72 11.38
CA TYR A 215 -13.07 5.79 11.46
C TYR A 215 -12.75 5.39 12.89
N ASP A 216 -12.65 6.36 13.81
CA ASP A 216 -12.41 6.12 15.24
C ASP A 216 -13.45 5.17 15.87
N ALA A 217 -14.70 5.23 15.42
CA ALA A 217 -15.79 4.39 15.93
C ALA A 217 -15.90 3.01 15.25
N GLY A 218 -15.09 2.73 14.22
CA GLY A 218 -15.22 1.52 13.39
C GLY A 218 -15.06 0.21 14.17
N ALA A 219 -14.05 0.11 15.02
CA ALA A 219 -13.81 -1.10 15.82
C ALA A 219 -14.96 -1.37 16.81
N ALA A 220 -15.41 -0.33 17.50
CA ALA A 220 -16.53 -0.42 18.44
C ALA A 220 -17.84 -0.78 17.73
N PHE A 221 -18.07 -0.28 16.51
CA PHE A 221 -19.21 -0.67 15.70
C PHE A 221 -19.22 -2.17 15.44
N VAL A 222 -18.12 -2.74 14.94
CA VAL A 222 -18.07 -4.18 14.62
C VAL A 222 -18.27 -5.01 15.89
N TYR A 223 -17.64 -4.65 17.00
CA TYR A 223 -17.76 -5.36 18.28
C TYR A 223 -19.23 -5.44 18.74
N ASN A 224 -19.96 -4.33 18.63
CA ASN A 224 -21.36 -4.26 19.05
C ASN A 224 -22.34 -4.93 18.08
N ASN A 225 -21.92 -5.21 16.83
CA ASN A 225 -22.80 -5.70 15.77
C ASN A 225 -22.46 -7.12 15.28
N MET A 226 -21.41 -7.79 15.79
CA MET A 226 -21.10 -9.18 15.41
C MET A 226 -22.00 -10.25 16.04
N GLY A 227 -22.91 -9.84 16.94
CA GLY A 227 -23.81 -10.73 17.70
C GLY A 227 -23.09 -11.55 18.78
N THR A 228 -23.84 -12.02 19.79
CA THR A 228 -23.27 -12.67 20.98
C THR A 228 -23.36 -14.21 20.96
N SER A 229 -24.19 -14.80 20.12
CA SER A 229 -24.43 -16.25 20.07
C SER A 229 -25.03 -16.67 18.73
N GLY A 230 -24.95 -17.96 18.42
CA GLY A 230 -25.49 -18.52 17.17
C GLY A 230 -24.71 -18.09 15.94
N ASP A 231 -25.36 -18.13 14.78
CA ASP A 231 -24.77 -17.68 13.52
C ASP A 231 -24.48 -16.16 13.55
N PHE A 232 -23.59 -15.72 12.67
CA PHE A 232 -23.35 -14.30 12.49
C PHE A 232 -24.55 -13.59 11.86
N PRO A 233 -24.73 -12.28 12.08
CA PRO A 233 -25.71 -11.48 11.35
C PRO A 233 -25.51 -11.57 9.84
N ILE A 234 -26.60 -11.42 9.08
CA ILE A 234 -26.61 -11.62 7.63
C ILE A 234 -25.61 -10.72 6.90
N GLU A 235 -25.42 -9.49 7.40
CA GLU A 235 -24.48 -8.52 6.85
C GLU A 235 -23.03 -8.94 7.03
N LEU A 236 -22.72 -9.62 8.14
CA LEU A 236 -21.40 -10.16 8.43
C LEU A 236 -21.16 -11.44 7.62
N GLN A 237 -22.17 -12.32 7.49
CA GLN A 237 -22.10 -13.46 6.56
C GLN A 237 -21.87 -12.99 5.11
N ALA A 238 -22.55 -11.92 4.69
CA ALA A 238 -22.34 -11.29 3.39
C ALA A 238 -20.92 -10.70 3.27
N ALA A 239 -20.35 -10.14 4.34
CA ALA A 239 -18.97 -9.69 4.37
C ALA A 239 -17.96 -10.84 4.23
N MET A 240 -18.21 -12.02 4.81
CA MET A 240 -17.38 -13.22 4.58
C MET A 240 -17.37 -13.60 3.09
N ILE A 241 -18.54 -13.63 2.46
CA ILE A 241 -18.66 -13.86 1.00
C ILE A 241 -17.93 -12.78 0.21
N GLY A 242 -18.07 -11.51 0.60
CA GLY A 242 -17.37 -10.38 -0.02
C GLY A 242 -15.85 -10.47 0.10
N ALA A 243 -15.33 -10.95 1.24
CA ALA A 243 -13.90 -11.13 1.46
C ALA A 243 -13.34 -12.20 0.53
N VAL A 244 -14.07 -13.31 0.36
CA VAL A 244 -13.73 -14.35 -0.62
C VAL A 244 -13.81 -13.82 -2.06
N ALA A 245 -14.86 -13.06 -2.39
CA ALA A 245 -15.02 -12.46 -3.72
C ALA A 245 -13.85 -11.52 -4.08
N LYS A 246 -13.33 -10.75 -3.10
CA LYS A 246 -12.14 -9.91 -3.29
C LYS A 246 -10.86 -10.72 -3.55
N LEU A 247 -10.69 -11.86 -2.87
CA LEU A 247 -9.55 -12.75 -3.12
C LEU A 247 -9.59 -13.37 -4.51
N ASP A 248 -10.78 -13.78 -4.96
CA ASP A 248 -10.97 -14.40 -6.27
C ASP A 248 -10.81 -13.37 -7.39
N GLY A 249 -11.39 -12.18 -7.21
CA GLY A 249 -11.39 -11.11 -8.20
C GLY A 249 -12.04 -11.53 -9.53
N PRO A 250 -12.05 -10.63 -10.53
CA PRO A 250 -12.49 -11.01 -11.88
C PRO A 250 -11.46 -11.92 -12.55
N THR A 251 -11.92 -12.75 -13.49
CA THR A 251 -11.03 -13.55 -14.35
C THR A 251 -10.00 -12.63 -15.01
N PRO A 252 -8.70 -12.83 -14.72
CA PRO A 252 -7.69 -11.94 -15.24
C PRO A 252 -7.47 -12.18 -16.74
N GLN A 253 -7.25 -11.09 -17.48
CA GLN A 253 -6.66 -11.16 -18.80
C GLN A 253 -5.23 -11.72 -18.72
N ALA A 254 -4.67 -12.19 -19.84
CA ALA A 254 -3.40 -12.91 -19.86
C ALA A 254 -2.25 -12.12 -19.23
N ASP A 255 -2.15 -10.82 -19.52
CA ASP A 255 -1.16 -9.90 -18.94
C ASP A 255 -1.30 -9.81 -17.41
N ARG A 256 -2.53 -9.62 -16.91
CA ARG A 256 -2.84 -9.56 -15.48
C ARG A 256 -2.58 -10.90 -14.79
N ALA A 257 -2.89 -12.02 -15.44
CA ALA A 257 -2.64 -13.36 -14.92
C ALA A 257 -1.13 -13.62 -14.76
N GLY A 258 -0.34 -13.25 -15.77
CA GLY A 258 1.12 -13.30 -15.71
C GLY A 258 1.69 -12.45 -14.58
N HIS A 259 1.20 -11.21 -14.42
CA HIS A 259 1.63 -10.33 -13.34
C HIS A 259 1.27 -10.87 -11.94
N ILE A 260 0.06 -11.42 -11.76
CA ILE A 260 -0.36 -12.06 -10.50
C ILE A 260 0.55 -13.27 -10.19
N SER A 261 0.79 -14.13 -11.18
CA SER A 261 1.67 -15.29 -11.04
C SER A 261 3.09 -14.89 -10.64
N MET A 262 3.64 -13.86 -11.29
CA MET A 262 4.97 -13.34 -10.99
C MET A 262 5.07 -12.77 -9.57
N ARG A 263 4.05 -12.02 -9.11
CA ARG A 263 4.00 -11.54 -7.72
C ARG A 263 3.98 -12.68 -6.71
N ARG A 264 3.16 -13.71 -6.97
CA ARG A 264 3.09 -14.92 -6.11
C ARG A 264 4.44 -15.63 -6.05
N TYR A 265 5.11 -15.77 -7.19
CA TYR A 265 6.46 -16.33 -7.27
C TYR A 265 7.45 -15.57 -6.38
N PHE A 266 7.51 -14.24 -6.49
CA PHE A 266 8.41 -13.43 -5.64
C PHE A 266 8.04 -13.47 -4.16
N ARG A 267 6.75 -13.58 -3.83
CA ARG A 267 6.27 -13.73 -2.45
C ARG A 267 6.40 -15.15 -1.91
N LYS A 268 6.80 -16.11 -2.75
CA LYS A 268 6.79 -17.56 -2.45
C LYS A 268 5.42 -18.05 -1.94
N GLU A 269 4.35 -17.47 -2.48
CA GLU A 269 2.99 -17.73 -2.06
C GLU A 269 2.49 -19.05 -2.65
N THR A 270 2.20 -20.04 -1.80
CA THR A 270 1.76 -21.37 -2.24
C THR A 270 0.24 -21.47 -2.38
N ASP A 271 -0.22 -22.48 -3.12
CA ASP A 271 -1.64 -22.76 -3.30
C ASP A 271 -2.31 -23.15 -1.97
N GLU A 272 -1.59 -23.86 -1.11
CA GLU A 272 -2.04 -24.23 0.24
C GLU A 272 -2.22 -23.01 1.13
N GLN A 273 -1.30 -22.05 1.08
CA GLN A 273 -1.43 -20.79 1.83
C GLN A 273 -2.68 -20.02 1.39
N ARG A 274 -2.93 -19.91 0.08
CA ARG A 274 -4.12 -19.23 -0.45
C ARG A 274 -5.41 -19.94 -0.09
N ARG A 275 -5.43 -21.27 -0.21
CA ARG A 275 -6.58 -22.08 0.21
C ARG A 275 -6.84 -21.88 1.70
N LYS A 276 -5.79 -21.88 2.53
CA LYS A 276 -5.92 -21.65 3.96
C LYS A 276 -6.54 -20.29 4.30
N ILE A 277 -6.15 -19.21 3.63
CA ILE A 277 -6.79 -17.90 3.84
C ILE A 277 -8.29 -17.96 3.52
N ARG A 278 -8.69 -18.66 2.46
CA ARG A 278 -10.11 -18.87 2.12
C ARG A 278 -10.85 -19.67 3.19
N GLU A 279 -10.24 -20.75 3.67
CA GLU A 279 -10.79 -21.58 4.75
C GLU A 279 -10.94 -20.78 6.05
N ASP A 280 -9.94 -19.97 6.40
CA ASP A 280 -9.96 -19.09 7.57
C ASP A 280 -11.10 -18.04 7.47
N ILE A 281 -11.38 -17.49 6.27
CA ILE A 281 -12.55 -16.59 6.06
C ILE A 281 -13.85 -17.35 6.33
N MET A 282 -14.02 -18.55 5.80
CA MET A 282 -15.26 -19.31 5.96
C MET A 282 -15.44 -19.85 7.39
N ALA A 283 -14.34 -20.03 8.12
CA ALA A 283 -14.31 -20.51 9.50
C ALA A 283 -14.10 -19.38 10.52
N THR A 284 -14.32 -18.12 10.14
CA THR A 284 -14.12 -16.96 11.02
C THR A 284 -14.86 -17.14 12.34
N THR A 285 -14.19 -16.83 13.46
CA THR A 285 -14.79 -16.90 14.80
C THR A 285 -14.89 -15.53 15.46
N ARG A 286 -15.84 -15.36 16.39
CA ARG A 286 -15.98 -14.14 17.20
C ARG A 286 -14.72 -13.82 18.02
N ALA A 287 -13.99 -14.86 18.45
CA ALA A 287 -12.75 -14.70 19.21
C ALA A 287 -11.65 -14.06 18.34
N GLU A 288 -11.48 -14.54 17.11
CA GLU A 288 -10.52 -13.96 16.15
C GLU A 288 -10.92 -12.54 15.75
N MET A 289 -12.21 -12.29 15.50
CA MET A 289 -12.69 -10.92 15.26
C MET A 289 -12.38 -10.01 16.46
N SER A 290 -12.61 -10.48 17.69
CA SER A 290 -12.31 -9.71 18.90
C SER A 290 -10.83 -9.40 19.05
N ASP A 291 -9.93 -10.32 18.67
CA ASP A 291 -8.48 -10.07 18.65
C ASP A 291 -8.12 -8.94 17.67
N MET A 292 -8.64 -9.01 16.44
CA MET A 292 -8.42 -7.96 15.43
C MET A 292 -8.98 -6.60 15.89
N LEU A 293 -10.18 -6.56 16.46
CA LEU A 293 -10.78 -5.33 16.97
C LEU A 293 -10.01 -4.74 18.15
N SER A 294 -9.43 -5.60 19.00
CA SER A 294 -8.54 -5.17 20.08
C SER A 294 -7.28 -4.52 19.53
N ARG A 295 -6.69 -5.08 18.46
CA ARG A 295 -5.54 -4.46 17.76
C ARG A 295 -5.90 -3.12 17.15
N LEU A 296 -7.04 -3.02 16.46
CA LEU A 296 -7.53 -1.76 15.89
C LEU A 296 -7.83 -0.71 16.95
N SER A 297 -8.32 -1.11 18.13
CA SER A 297 -8.61 -0.16 19.21
C SER A 297 -7.34 0.30 19.94
N ALA A 298 -6.29 -0.53 19.93
CA ALA A 298 -5.02 -0.28 20.63
C ALA A 298 -3.91 0.28 19.73
N TRP A 299 -4.17 0.57 18.45
CA TRP A 299 -3.17 1.01 17.48
C TRP A 299 -2.67 2.44 17.75
N THR A 300 -1.72 2.57 18.67
CA THR A 300 -1.12 3.87 19.05
C THR A 300 -0.33 4.56 17.92
N SER A 301 -0.04 3.85 16.82
CA SER A 301 0.67 4.37 15.66
C SER A 301 -0.25 4.88 14.55
N SER A 302 -1.58 4.93 14.75
CA SER A 302 -2.45 5.46 13.71
C SER A 302 -2.10 6.92 13.42
N ARG A 303 -2.10 7.26 12.13
CA ARG A 303 -1.92 8.62 11.65
C ARG A 303 -3.06 9.00 10.75
N ARG A 304 -3.32 10.29 10.67
CA ARG A 304 -4.31 10.88 9.77
C ARG A 304 -3.60 11.73 8.73
N ILE A 305 -3.89 11.44 7.47
CA ILE A 305 -3.41 12.23 6.33
C ILE A 305 -4.64 12.76 5.61
N VAL A 306 -4.74 14.08 5.50
CA VAL A 306 -5.87 14.75 4.86
C VAL A 306 -5.37 15.58 3.70
N ILE A 307 -5.95 15.42 2.52
CA ILE A 307 -5.70 16.30 1.37
C ILE A 307 -6.97 17.10 1.14
N THR A 308 -6.92 18.41 1.35
CA THR A 308 -8.12 19.23 1.50
C THR A 308 -7.87 20.67 1.04
N ASN A 309 -8.89 21.52 1.15
CA ASN A 309 -8.82 22.93 0.79
C ASN A 309 -8.52 23.81 2.01
N SER A 310 -8.18 25.07 1.72
CA SER A 310 -7.81 26.05 2.75
C SER A 310 -8.97 26.38 3.69
N TYR A 311 -10.21 26.36 3.18
CA TYR A 311 -11.41 26.62 3.97
C TYR A 311 -11.58 25.57 5.07
N PHE A 312 -11.64 24.28 4.71
CA PHE A 312 -11.74 23.19 5.67
C PHE A 312 -10.62 23.25 6.71
N TYR A 313 -9.37 23.40 6.26
CA TYR A 313 -8.22 23.43 7.17
C TYR A 313 -8.35 24.58 8.18
N SER A 314 -8.80 25.77 7.76
CA SER A 314 -9.00 26.91 8.66
C SER A 314 -10.09 26.69 9.72
N GLN A 315 -11.10 25.88 9.41
CA GLN A 315 -12.24 25.64 10.30
C GLN A 315 -11.98 24.52 11.29
N GLN A 316 -11.32 23.43 10.85
CA GLN A 316 -11.24 22.19 11.62
C GLN A 316 -9.83 21.61 11.74
N GLY A 317 -8.86 22.09 10.95
CA GLY A 317 -7.52 21.50 10.87
C GLY A 317 -6.83 21.39 12.22
N THR A 318 -6.77 22.48 12.98
CA THR A 318 -6.13 22.52 14.31
C THR A 318 -6.90 21.68 15.33
N ALA A 319 -8.23 21.68 15.30
CA ALA A 319 -9.06 20.90 16.22
C ALA A 319 -8.92 19.38 16.00
N LEU A 320 -8.50 18.98 14.80
CA LEU A 320 -8.19 17.60 14.42
C LEU A 320 -6.69 17.28 14.54
N GLU A 321 -5.91 18.15 15.17
CA GLU A 321 -4.46 18.00 15.36
C GLU A 321 -3.68 17.82 14.04
N LEU A 322 -4.17 18.42 12.95
CA LEU A 322 -3.54 18.33 11.63
C LEU A 322 -2.48 19.42 11.45
N GLN A 323 -1.22 19.01 11.31
CA GLN A 323 -0.13 19.89 10.89
C GLN A 323 -0.30 20.26 9.42
N LYS A 324 -0.29 21.56 9.11
CA LYS A 324 -0.39 22.04 7.74
C LYS A 324 0.89 21.72 6.98
N CYS A 325 0.76 21.04 5.86
CA CYS A 325 1.85 20.75 4.94
C CYS A 325 1.69 21.55 3.63
N SER A 326 2.80 22.07 3.13
CA SER A 326 2.90 22.82 1.89
C SER A 326 3.53 21.95 0.80
N LEU A 327 2.74 21.65 -0.25
CA LEU A 327 3.30 20.99 -1.42
C LEU A 327 4.31 21.89 -2.16
N LYS A 328 4.23 23.22 -2.00
CA LYS A 328 5.08 24.18 -2.70
C LYS A 328 6.42 24.37 -1.99
N GLU A 329 6.41 24.43 -0.67
CA GLU A 329 7.59 24.76 0.16
C GLU A 329 8.30 23.50 0.68
N PHE A 330 7.81 22.30 0.32
CA PHE A 330 8.41 21.02 0.69
C PHE A 330 8.46 20.78 2.21
N SER A 331 7.55 21.40 2.96
CA SER A 331 7.56 21.37 4.41
C SER A 331 6.20 21.04 5.01
N CYS A 332 6.28 20.38 6.16
CA CYS A 332 5.33 20.39 7.25
C CYS A 332 6.14 20.98 8.42
#